data_AF-A0A8T3LIJ9-F1
#
_entry.id   AF-A0A8T3LIJ9-F1
#
_cell.length_a   1.000
_cell.length_b   1.000
_cell.length_c   1.000
_cell.angle_alpha   90.00
_cell.angle_beta   90.00
_cell.angle_gamma   90.00
#
_symmetry.space_group_name_H-M   'P 1'
#
loop_
_entity.id
_entity.type
_entity.pdbx_description
1 polymer ?
#
loop_
_entity_poly.entity_id
_entity_poly.type
_entity_poly.pdbx_seq_one_letter_code
_entity_poly.pdbx_strand_id
1 'polypeptide(L)' 'IVPGLDFTNDPLLQGRLFSYTDTQISRLGGPNFHEIPINRPTCPYHNFQRDGMHRMGIDTNPANYEPNSINDNWPRET' A
#
# COMPACT_ATOMS: atom_id res chain seq x y z
N ILE A 1 -4.55 -6.57 -6.07
CA ILE A 1 -5.08 -7.91 -6.42
C ILE A 1 -4.57 -8.90 -5.37
N VAL A 2 -5.20 -10.06 -5.20
CA VAL A 2 -4.79 -11.09 -4.22
C VAL A 2 -4.15 -12.28 -4.94
N PRO A 3 -3.27 -13.06 -4.29
CA PRO A 3 -2.68 -14.25 -4.88
C PRO A 3 -3.74 -15.22 -5.42
N GLY A 4 -3.48 -15.81 -6.59
CA GLY A 4 -4.41 -16.70 -7.29
C GLY A 4 -5.29 -16.02 -8.34
N LEU A 5 -5.20 -14.69 -8.49
CA LEU A 5 -5.84 -13.92 -9.55
C LEU A 5 -4.79 -13.12 -10.34
N ASP A 6 -5.03 -12.94 -11.63
CA ASP A 6 -4.15 -12.14 -12.51
C ASP A 6 -4.97 -11.31 -13.52
N PHE A 7 -4.32 -10.34 -14.15
CA PHE A 7 -4.91 -9.45 -15.14
C PHE A 7 -4.82 -10.03 -16.56
N THR A 8 -5.79 -9.67 -17.40
CA THR A 8 -5.71 -9.94 -18.85
C THR A 8 -5.11 -8.74 -19.59
N ASN A 9 -4.71 -8.96 -20.84
CA ASN A 9 -4.22 -7.92 -21.75
C ASN A 9 -5.35 -7.06 -22.36
N ASP A 10 -6.47 -6.90 -21.66
CA ASP A 10 -7.55 -6.00 -22.09
C ASP A 10 -7.06 -4.54 -21.98
N PRO A 11 -7.00 -3.77 -23.08
CA PRO A 11 -6.50 -2.39 -23.05
C PRO A 11 -7.27 -1.46 -22.13
N LEU A 12 -8.58 -1.69 -21.96
CA LEU A 12 -9.41 -0.90 -21.06
C LEU A 12 -9.11 -1.25 -19.60
N LEU A 13 -8.90 -2.53 -19.29
CA LEU A 13 -8.51 -2.95 -17.95
C LEU A 13 -7.17 -2.33 -17.54
N GLN A 14 -6.17 -2.33 -18.44
CA GLN A 14 -4.85 -1.77 -18.17
C GLN A 14 -4.92 -0.27 -17.80
N GLY A 15 -5.75 0.51 -18.52
CA GLY A 15 -5.98 1.92 -18.17
C GLY A 15 -6.67 2.11 -16.80
N ARG A 16 -7.57 1.19 -16.43
CA ARG A 16 -8.27 1.24 -15.14
C ARG A 16 -7.34 1.03 -13.95
N LEU A 17 -6.30 0.21 -14.07
CA LEU A 17 -5.34 -0.05 -12.98
C LEU A 17 -4.66 1.24 -12.49
N PHE A 18 -4.32 2.13 -13.43
CA PHE A 18 -3.78 3.45 -13.11
C PHE A 18 -4.85 4.39 -12.54
N SER A 19 -5.97 4.52 -13.27
CA SER A 19 -6.98 5.54 -13.00
C SER A 19 -7.57 5.47 -11.59
N TYR A 20 -7.83 4.25 -11.07
CA TYR A 20 -8.43 4.11 -9.75
C TYR A 20 -7.51 4.49 -8.59
N THR A 21 -6.20 4.35 -8.74
CA THR A 21 -5.26 4.79 -7.69
C THR A 21 -5.11 6.31 -7.72
N ASP A 22 -4.92 6.89 -8.91
CA ASP A 22 -4.73 8.32 -9.09
C ASP A 22 -5.93 9.14 -8.58
N THR A 23 -7.16 8.73 -8.93
CA THR A 23 -8.37 9.46 -8.52
C THR A 23 -8.58 9.48 -6.99
N GLN A 24 -8.02 8.52 -6.23
CA GLN A 24 -8.11 8.56 -4.77
C GLN A 24 -7.30 9.71 -4.17
N ILE A 25 -6.14 10.01 -4.77
CA ILE A 25 -5.25 11.07 -4.31
C ILE A 25 -5.96 12.42 -4.43
N SER A 26 -6.61 12.70 -5.57
CA SER A 26 -7.35 13.96 -5.74
C SER A 26 -8.62 14.01 -4.88
N ARG A 27 -9.35 12.89 -4.76
CA ARG A 27 -10.62 12.81 -4.01
C ARG A 27 -10.44 12.96 -2.51
N LEU A 28 -9.43 12.32 -1.93
CA LEU A 28 -9.19 12.27 -0.49
C LEU A 28 -8.01 13.16 -0.06
N GLY A 29 -7.42 13.88 -1.02
CA GLY A 29 -6.38 14.87 -0.81
C GLY A 29 -5.02 14.31 -0.43
N GLY A 30 -4.84 12.99 -0.31
CA GLY A 30 -3.57 12.44 0.18
C GLY A 30 -3.36 10.95 -0.13
N PRO A 31 -2.14 10.44 0.10
CA PRO A 31 -1.73 9.09 -0.27
C PRO A 31 -2.27 8.00 0.69
N ASN A 32 -2.63 8.36 1.92
CA ASN A 32 -3.03 7.40 2.96
C ASN A 32 -4.53 7.05 2.94
N PHE A 33 -5.16 7.11 1.77
CA PHE A 33 -6.58 6.79 1.59
C PHE A 33 -6.95 5.34 1.95
N HIS A 34 -5.96 4.43 1.98
CA HIS A 34 -6.15 3.03 2.34
C HIS A 34 -6.27 2.82 3.86
N GLU A 35 -5.89 3.81 4.68
CA GLU A 35 -5.95 3.70 6.13
C GLU A 35 -7.35 4.00 6.70
N ILE A 36 -8.23 4.67 5.95
CA ILE A 36 -9.59 5.04 6.42
C ILE A 36 -10.39 3.79 6.80
N PRO A 37 -11.24 3.86 7.85
CA PRO A 37 -11.86 2.66 8.43
C PRO A 37 -12.57 1.73 7.43
N ILE A 38 -13.21 2.30 6.41
CA ILE A 38 -13.93 1.53 5.39
C ILE A 38 -13.02 0.85 4.35
N ASN A 39 -11.82 1.39 4.11
CA ASN A 39 -10.87 0.84 3.13
C ASN A 39 -9.81 -0.07 3.77
N ARG A 40 -9.69 -0.04 5.10
CA ARG A 40 -8.64 -0.74 5.82
C ARG A 40 -8.80 -2.26 5.67
N PRO A 41 -7.72 -3.01 5.37
CA PRO A 41 -7.79 -4.46 5.35
C PRO A 41 -8.06 -5.02 6.75
N THR A 42 -8.67 -6.20 6.80
CA THR A 42 -8.87 -6.95 8.05
C THR A 42 -7.66 -7.79 8.43
N CYS A 43 -6.79 -8.12 7.47
CA CYS A 43 -5.53 -8.81 7.73
C CYS A 43 -4.43 -7.81 8.14
N PRO A 44 -3.47 -8.25 8.97
CA PRO A 44 -2.24 -7.50 9.20
C PRO A 44 -1.51 -7.30 7.87
N TYR A 45 -0.97 -6.11 7.67
CA TYR A 45 -0.09 -5.79 6.55
C TYR A 45 1.18 -5.15 7.09
N HIS A 46 2.30 -5.47 6.45
CA HIS A 46 3.60 -4.93 6.82
C HIS A 46 4.33 -4.52 5.55
N ASN A 47 4.76 -3.27 5.51
CA ASN A 47 5.51 -2.71 4.41
C ASN A 47 6.44 -1.58 4.93
N PHE A 48 7.16 -0.97 4.01
CA PHE A 48 8.09 0.11 4.30
C PHE A 48 7.53 1.51 4.01
N GLN A 49 6.22 1.64 3.72
CA GLN A 49 5.60 2.95 3.51
C GLN A 49 5.61 3.75 4.82
N ARG A 50 5.92 5.05 4.70
CA ARG A 50 6.03 6.00 5.81
C ARG A 50 5.40 7.33 5.43
N ASP A 51 5.05 8.09 6.45
CA ASP A 51 4.59 9.48 6.36
C ASP A 51 3.39 9.67 5.41
N GLY A 52 3.33 10.82 4.74
CA GLY A 52 2.24 11.22 3.86
C GLY A 52 1.08 11.91 4.58
N MET A 53 0.36 12.75 3.85
CA MET A 53 -0.81 13.44 4.40
C MET A 53 -1.87 12.42 4.84
N HIS A 54 -2.47 12.67 6.00
CA HIS A 54 -3.46 11.80 6.65
C HIS A 54 -2.92 10.45 7.16
N ARG A 55 -1.61 10.32 7.45
CA ARG A 55 -1.07 9.14 8.14
C ARG A 55 -1.74 8.99 9.52
N MET A 56 -2.32 7.83 9.80
CA MET A 56 -3.00 7.53 11.07
C MET A 56 -2.23 6.54 11.95
N GLY A 57 -1.40 5.68 11.35
CA GLY A 57 -0.54 4.75 12.08
C GLY A 57 0.78 5.37 12.56
N ILE A 58 1.31 4.87 13.68
CA ILE A 58 2.68 5.16 14.13
C ILE A 58 3.55 3.95 13.81
N ASP A 59 4.54 4.15 12.96
CA ASP A 59 5.49 3.11 12.57
C ASP A 59 6.55 2.89 13.66
N THR A 60 6.66 1.67 14.16
CA THR A 60 7.63 1.31 15.21
C THR A 60 8.93 0.74 14.66
N ASN A 61 8.95 0.25 13.41
CA ASN A 61 10.15 -0.31 12.80
C ASN A 61 11.10 0.83 12.38
N PRO A 62 12.32 0.88 12.95
CA PRO A 62 13.30 1.92 12.66
C PRO A 62 13.91 1.83 11.24
N ALA A 63 13.83 0.66 10.58
CA ALA A 63 14.29 0.47 9.21
C ALA A 63 13.11 0.46 8.23
N ASN A 64 13.06 1.46 7.34
CA ASN A 64 12.06 1.59 6.28
C ASN A 64 12.60 1.16 4.89
N TYR A 65 13.50 0.19 4.85
CA TYR A 65 14.17 -0.25 3.63
C TYR A 65 14.49 -1.75 3.67
N GLU A 66 14.67 -2.34 2.49
CA GLU A 66 15.12 -3.72 2.31
C GLU A 66 16.25 -3.77 1.26
N PRO A 67 17.30 -4.59 1.45
CA PRO A 67 17.59 -5.37 2.66
C PRO A 67 18.08 -4.49 3.83
N ASN A 68 17.81 -4.89 5.07
CA ASN A 68 18.25 -4.20 6.28
C ASN A 68 18.79 -5.15 7.36
N SER A 69 19.78 -4.68 8.13
CA SER A 69 20.37 -5.41 9.27
C SER A 69 19.90 -4.89 10.63
N ILE A 70 19.17 -3.76 10.66
CA ILE A 70 18.76 -3.08 11.90
C ILE A 70 17.57 -3.77 12.55
N ASN A 71 16.68 -4.37 11.75
CA ASN A 71 15.49 -5.06 12.23
C ASN A 71 15.38 -6.47 11.61
N ASP A 72 16.48 -7.22 11.62
CA ASP A 72 16.56 -8.60 11.12
C ASP A 72 15.96 -8.80 9.72
N ASN A 73 16.14 -7.83 8.83
CA ASN A 73 15.58 -7.81 7.48
C ASN A 73 14.05 -7.97 7.43
N TRP A 74 13.32 -7.50 8.46
CA TRP A 74 11.85 -7.53 8.52
C TRP A 74 11.23 -6.21 8.03
N PRO A 75 10.02 -6.21 7.42
CA PRO A 75 9.20 -7.35 6.99
C PRO A 75 9.78 -8.11 5.80
N ARG A 76 9.43 -9.40 5.67
CA ARG A 76 9.87 -10.31 4.60
C ARG A 76 8.67 -10.76 3.77
N GLU A 77 8.88 -11.00 2.48
CA GLU A 77 7.89 -11.67 1.62
C GLU A 77 7.68 -13.12 2.10
N THR A 78 6.41 -13.55 2.21
CA THR A 78 6.00 -14.90 2.61
C THR A 78 5.33 -15.63 1.46
#